data_AF-A0A932Q247-F1
#
_entry.id   AF-A0A932Q247-F1
#
_cell.length_a   1.000
_cell.length_b   1.000
_cell.length_c   1.000
_cell.angle_alpha   90.00
_cell.angle_beta   90.00
_cell.angle_gamma   90.00
#
_symmetry.space_group_name_H-M   'P 1'
#
loop_
_entity.id
_entity.type
_entity.pdbx_description
1 polymer ?
#
loop_
_entity_poly.entity_id
_entity_poly.type
_entity_poly.pdbx_seq_one_letter_code
_entity_poly.pdbx_strand_id
1 'polypeptide(L)' 'MILDDIIANKRAEIAARKKHIPLAEFRTRAESAPTARDFVRTLRGGDTLALIAEIKRASPSRGVLRAAGDPARL' A
#
# COMPACT_ATOMS: atom_id res chain seq x y z
N MET A 1 -8.78 -14.55 14.33
CA MET A 1 -9.68 -13.81 13.41
C MET A 1 -8.92 -13.49 12.13
N ILE A 2 -9.59 -13.19 11.01
CA ILE A 2 -8.88 -12.89 9.74
C ILE A 2 -7.84 -11.77 9.86
N LEU A 3 -8.07 -10.79 10.75
CA LEU A 3 -7.11 -9.72 11.02
C LEU A 3 -5.83 -10.23 11.71
N ASP A 4 -5.95 -11.18 12.64
CA ASP A 4 -4.81 -11.78 13.33
C ASP A 4 -3.92 -12.55 12.35
N ASP A 5 -4.55 -13.27 11.41
CA ASP A 5 -3.84 -14.00 10.36
C ASP A 5 -3.09 -13.03 9.42
N ILE A 6 -3.73 -11.91 9.04
CA ILE A 6 -3.09 -10.85 8.25
C ILE A 6 -1.87 -10.29 8.99
N ILE A 7 -2.00 -10.02 10.29
CA ILE A 7 -0.90 -9.49 11.12
C ILE A 7 0.24 -10.50 11.24
N ALA A 8 -0.06 -11.76 11.54
CA ALA A 8 0.93 -12.82 11.66
C ALA A 8 1.73 -13.00 10.35
N ASN A 9 1.03 -13.05 9.22
CA ASN A 9 1.63 -13.15 7.90
C ASN A 9 2.50 -11.93 7.59
N LYS A 10 2.03 -10.71 7.91
CA LYS A 10 2.80 -9.48 7.66
C LYS A 10 4.08 -9.43 8.50
N ARG A 11 4.06 -9.92 9.75
CA ARG A 11 5.26 -10.00 10.59
C ARG A 11 6.32 -10.91 9.99
N ALA A 12 5.93 -12.09 9.52
CA ALA A 12 6.83 -13.02 8.83
C ALA A 12 7.40 -12.41 7.54
N GLU A 13 6.56 -11.75 6.74
CA GLU A 13 6.97 -11.06 5.52
C GLU A 13 7.99 -9.94 5.78
N ILE A 14 7.76 -9.10 6.81
CA ILE A 14 8.69 -8.05 7.21
C ILE A 14 10.02 -8.65 7.66
N ALA A 15 9.99 -9.72 8.47
CA ALA A 15 11.20 -10.39 8.93
C ALA A 15 12.02 -10.95 7.75
N ALA A 16 11.37 -11.54 6.75
CA ALA A 16 12.03 -12.01 5.53
C ALA A 16 12.61 -10.85 4.72
N ARG A 17 11.84 -9.77 4.48
CA ARG A 17 12.30 -8.61 3.71
C ARG A 17 13.48 -7.88 4.35
N LYS A 18 13.51 -7.77 5.69
CA LYS A 18 14.63 -7.18 6.44
C LYS A 18 15.95 -7.93 6.26
N LYS A 19 15.92 -9.22 5.93
CA LYS A 19 17.13 -10.00 5.60
C LYS A 19 17.70 -9.63 4.22
N HIS A 20 16.84 -9.18 3.30
CA HIS A 20 17.25 -8.79 1.94
C HIS A 20 17.64 -7.32 1.85
N ILE A 21 16.90 -6.44 2.53
CA ILE A 21 17.20 -5.00 2.59
C ILE A 21 17.16 -4.62 4.07
N PRO A 22 18.34 -4.46 4.72
CA PRO A 22 18.42 -4.01 6.10
C PRO A 22 17.74 -2.66 6.30
N LEU A 23 17.24 -2.41 7.52
CA LEU A 23 16.48 -1.20 7.83
C LEU A 23 17.26 0.09 7.55
N ALA A 24 18.56 0.11 7.82
CA ALA A 24 19.42 1.27 7.57
C ALA A 24 19.44 1.63 6.07
N GLU A 25 19.66 0.64 5.21
CA GLU A 25 19.65 0.84 3.77
C GLU A 25 18.25 1.22 3.25
N PHE A 26 17.20 0.56 3.75
CA PHE A 26 15.82 0.92 3.42
C PHE A 26 15.51 2.39 3.76
N ARG A 27 16.01 2.87 4.91
CA ARG A 27 15.87 4.27 5.32
C ARG A 27 16.60 5.21 4.38
N THR A 28 17.85 4.93 4.02
CA THR A 28 18.61 5.74 3.05
C THR A 28 17.89 5.85 1.71
N ARG A 29 17.33 4.73 1.21
CA ARG A 29 16.53 4.72 -0.03
C ARG A 29 15.27 5.58 0.09
N ALA A 30 14.59 5.54 1.23
CA ALA A 30 13.39 6.34 1.49
C ALA A 30 13.72 7.84 1.57
N GLU A 31 14.81 8.22 2.22
CA GLU A 31 15.27 9.61 2.34
C GLU A 31 15.74 10.18 0.99
N SER A 32 16.20 9.31 0.07
CA SER A 32 16.61 9.69 -1.28
C SER A 32 15.46 9.70 -2.31
N ALA A 33 14.26 9.29 -1.90
CA ALA A 33 13.10 9.24 -2.80
C ALA A 33 12.60 10.67 -3.13
N PRO A 34 11.95 10.86 -4.29
CA PRO A 34 11.30 12.14 -4.60
C PRO A 34 10.30 12.54 -3.52
N THR A 35 10.13 13.86 -3.34
CA THR A 35 9.17 14.41 -2.37
C THR A 35 7.78 13.80 -2.56
N ALA A 36 7.17 13.37 -1.44
CA ALA A 36 5.83 12.82 -1.46
C ALA A 36 4.81 13.88 -1.93
N ARG A 37 3.80 13.44 -2.68
CA ARG A 37 2.63 14.28 -2.98
C ARG A 37 1.87 14.59 -1.69
N ASP A 38 1.36 15.81 -1.55
CA ASP A 38 0.58 16.21 -0.38
C ASP A 38 -0.84 15.63 -0.41
N PHE A 39 -0.97 14.42 0.12
CA PHE A 39 -2.22 13.67 0.14
C PHE A 39 -3.31 14.37 0.95
N VAL A 40 -2.96 14.98 2.08
CA VAL A 40 -3.95 15.60 3.00
C VAL A 40 -4.56 16.84 2.38
N ARG A 41 -3.73 17.68 1.75
CA ARG A 41 -4.21 18.89 1.05
C ARG A 41 -5.17 18.53 -0.07
N THR A 42 -4.89 17.50 -0.86
CA THR A 42 -5.78 17.05 -1.95
C THR A 42 -7.17 16.66 -1.44
N LEU A 43 -7.27 16.09 -0.24
CA LEU A 43 -8.55 15.68 0.33
C LEU A 43 -9.32 16.82 1.01
N ARG A 44 -8.62 17.84 1.53
CA ARG A 44 -9.24 18.93 2.30
C ARG A 44 -9.54 20.19 1.49
N GLY A 45 -8.92 20.37 0.34
CA GLY A 45 -8.76 21.69 -0.29
C GLY A 45 -9.67 22.02 -1.47
N GLY A 46 -10.82 21.35 -1.65
CA GLY A 46 -11.66 21.55 -2.84
C GLY A 46 -13.12 21.85 -2.53
N ASP A 47 -13.75 22.65 -3.40
CA ASP A 47 -15.21 22.85 -3.46
C ASP A 47 -15.94 21.68 -4.15
N THR A 48 -15.23 20.59 -4.43
CA THR A 48 -15.69 19.42 -5.16
C THR A 48 -15.51 18.15 -4.33
N LEU A 49 -16.20 17.08 -4.73
CA LEU A 49 -16.10 15.77 -4.07
C LEU A 49 -14.67 15.24 -4.10
N ALA A 50 -14.10 14.97 -2.92
CA ALA A 50 -12.82 14.27 -2.77
C ALA A 50 -13.03 12.74 -2.80
N LEU A 51 -12.39 12.06 -3.74
CA LEU A 51 -12.48 10.60 -3.91
C LEU A 51 -11.11 9.93 -3.79
N ILE A 52 -11.02 8.91 -2.94
CA ILE A 52 -9.90 7.95 -2.93
C ILE A 52 -10.34 6.72 -3.71
N ALA A 53 -9.88 6.59 -4.95
CA ALA A 53 -10.13 5.40 -5.76
C ALA A 53 -9.13 4.28 -5.38
N GLU A 54 -9.64 3.16 -4.85
CA GLU A 54 -8.82 2.00 -4.50
C GLU A 54 -8.70 1.03 -5.67
N ILE A 55 -7.46 0.71 -6.06
CA ILE A 55 -7.18 -0.40 -6.98
C ILE A 55 -7.05 -1.69 -6.17
N LYS A 56 -8.04 -2.60 -6.31
CA LYS A 56 -8.11 -3.85 -5.53
C LYS A 56 -8.36 -5.08 -6.41
N ARG A 57 -7.49 -6.09 -6.29
CA ARG A 57 -7.64 -7.37 -7.02
C ARG A 57 -8.64 -8.32 -6.37
N ALA A 58 -8.59 -8.46 -5.04
CA ALA A 58 -9.40 -9.40 -4.28
C ALA A 58 -9.60 -8.92 -2.83
N SER A 59 -10.60 -9.47 -2.13
CA SER A 59 -10.77 -9.29 -0.67
C SER A 59 -11.15 -10.60 0.02
N PRO A 60 -10.86 -10.77 1.32
CA PRO A 60 -11.30 -11.95 2.08
C PRO A 60 -12.82 -12.15 2.06
N SER A 61 -13.59 -11.06 2.02
CA SER A 61 -15.05 -11.08 2.07
C SER A 61 -15.73 -11.31 0.71
N ARG A 62 -15.06 -10.99 -0.41
CA ARG A 62 -15.66 -11.04 -1.75
C ARG A 62 -14.86 -11.83 -2.78
N GLY A 63 -13.78 -12.49 -2.38
CA GLY A 63 -12.92 -13.25 -3.29
C GLY A 63 -12.28 -12.34 -4.34
N VAL A 64 -12.13 -12.85 -5.57
CA VAL A 64 -11.57 -12.10 -6.70
C VAL A 64 -12.56 -11.04 -7.17
N LEU A 65 -12.15 -9.77 -7.13
CA LEU A 65 -12.92 -8.63 -7.61
C LEU A 65 -12.59 -8.30 -9.08
N ARG A 66 -11.32 -8.46 -9.45
CA ARG A 66 -10.84 -8.26 -10.82
C ARG A 66 -9.75 -9.29 -11.13
N ALA A 67 -9.80 -9.85 -12.33
CA ALA A 67 -8.72 -10.70 -12.83
C ALA A 67 -7.39 -9.94 -12.86
N ALA A 68 -6.28 -10.68 -12.88
CA ALA A 68 -4.96 -10.08 -12.99
C ALA A 68 -4.88 -9.23 -14.27
N GLY A 69 -4.40 -8.00 -14.14
CA GLY A 69 -4.27 -7.04 -15.23
C GLY A 69 -3.42 -5.87 -14.79
N ASP A 70 -3.00 -5.04 -15.74
CA ASP A 70 -2.12 -3.91 -15.48
C ASP A 70 -2.80 -2.85 -14.57
N PRO A 71 -2.26 -2.59 -13.36
CA PRO A 71 -2.79 -1.55 -12.49
C PRO A 71 -2.67 -0.14 -13.08
N ALA A 72 -1.73 0.09 -14.01
CA ALA A 72 -1.55 1.38 -14.66
C ALA A 72 -2.63 1.71 -15.70
N ARG A 73 -3.51 0.74 -16.03
CA ARG A 73 -4.59 0.89 -17.02
C ARG A 73 -5.99 0.83 -16.38
N LEU A 74 -6.09 1.10 -15.09
CA LEU A 74 -7.34 1.12 -14.31
C LEU A 74 -7.92 2.53 -14.20
#